data_AF-A0A1G3GAA4-F1
#
_entry.id   AF-A0A1G3GAA4-F1
#
_cell.length_a   1.000
_cell.length_b   1.000
_cell.length_c   1.000
_cell.angle_alpha   90.00
_cell.angle_beta   90.00
_cell.angle_gamma   90.00
#
_symmetry.space_group_name_H-M   'P 1'
#
loop_
_entity.id
_entity.type
_entity.pdbx_description
1 polymer ?
#
loop_
_entity_poly.entity_id
_entity_poly.type
_entity_poly.pdbx_seq_one_letter_code
_entity_poly.pdbx_strand_id
1 'polypeptide(L)'
;MYRHLSRFRLRRAELTGIPLLVAIGIGLLFLEGGMARAEEAPILEARVSKILDGDTFTLSGESRRIRVWGLDAPEWNHQGGSTATSTLHSLISGKHLRCAVLDVDRYGRLVTQCLLPNGRDIAAEMIRSGTATEYCRYSGGYYGTC
;
A
#
# COMPACT_ATOMS: atom_id res chain seq x y z
N MET A 1 -61.79 -5.45 62.62
CA MET A 1 -60.80 -5.89 63.62
C MET A 1 -59.43 -5.39 63.18
N TYR A 2 -58.68 -4.83 64.12
CA TYR A 2 -57.50 -3.98 63.97
C TYR A 2 -56.24 -4.70 63.43
N ARG A 3 -55.34 -3.90 62.80
CA ARG A 3 -53.87 -4.07 62.70
C ARG A 3 -53.35 -5.23 61.82
N HIS A 4 -52.30 -5.08 61.00
CA HIS A 4 -50.97 -4.49 61.21
C HIS A 4 -50.33 -4.25 59.81
N LEU A 5 -49.91 -3.06 59.39
CA LEU A 5 -48.54 -2.50 59.51
C LEU A 5 -47.44 -3.60 59.46
N SER A 6 -46.45 -3.65 58.54
CA SER A 6 -45.70 -2.57 57.93
C SER A 6 -44.82 -3.05 56.75
N ARG A 7 -44.82 -2.28 55.66
CA ARG A 7 -43.66 -1.79 54.87
C ARG A 7 -42.48 -2.75 54.60
N PHE A 8 -42.33 -3.13 53.34
CA PHE A 8 -41.06 -3.00 52.62
C PHE A 8 -41.33 -2.57 51.19
N ARG A 9 -40.80 -1.41 50.82
CA ARG A 9 -40.91 -0.81 49.48
C ARG A 9 -39.63 -1.18 48.74
N LEU A 10 -39.71 -2.09 47.77
CA LEU A 10 -38.73 -2.23 46.71
C LEU A 10 -39.50 -2.32 45.38
N ARG A 11 -39.34 -1.28 44.57
CA ARG A 11 -39.91 -1.15 43.24
C ARG A 11 -39.22 -2.19 42.35
N ARG A 12 -39.98 -3.09 41.74
CA ARG A 12 -39.62 -3.67 40.44
C ARG A 12 -40.55 -3.04 39.43
N ALA A 13 -39.95 -2.27 38.53
CA ALA A 13 -40.65 -1.57 37.49
C ALA A 13 -41.32 -2.58 36.56
N GLU A 14 -42.64 -2.48 36.47
CA GLU A 14 -43.42 -2.94 35.34
C GLU A 14 -42.87 -2.25 34.08
N LEU A 15 -42.20 -3.00 33.21
CA LEU A 15 -41.82 -2.55 31.86
C LEU A 15 -42.53 -3.43 30.83
N THR A 16 -43.85 -3.46 30.95
CA THR A 16 -44.74 -3.83 29.86
C THR A 16 -44.73 -2.70 28.83
N GLY A 17 -44.19 -2.97 27.64
CA GLY A 17 -44.45 -2.16 26.45
C GLY A 17 -43.40 -1.11 26.11
N ILE A 18 -42.28 -1.54 25.53
CA ILE A 18 -41.56 -0.68 24.59
C ILE A 18 -42.22 -0.89 23.21
N PRO A 19 -42.86 0.12 22.60
CA PRO A 19 -43.47 -0.06 21.28
C PRO A 19 -42.39 -0.38 20.23
N LEU A 20 -42.69 -1.36 19.38
CA LEU A 20 -41.83 -1.90 18.31
C LEU A 20 -41.20 -0.83 17.38
N LEU A 21 -41.76 0.38 17.35
CA LEU A 21 -41.25 1.53 16.58
C LEU A 21 -39.89 2.06 17.09
N VAL A 22 -39.54 1.86 18.37
CA VAL A 22 -38.24 2.32 18.92
C VAL A 22 -37.09 1.40 18.50
N ALA A 23 -37.36 0.10 18.28
CA ALA A 23 -36.35 -0.84 17.78
C ALA A 23 -35.99 -0.61 16.31
N ILE A 24 -36.94 -0.12 15.49
CA ILE A 24 -36.70 0.23 14.09
C ILE A 24 -35.90 1.55 13.99
N GLY A 25 -36.17 2.51 14.87
CA GLY A 25 -35.47 3.80 14.89
C GLY A 25 -33.99 3.71 15.26
N ILE A 26 -33.58 2.72 16.07
CA ILE A 26 -32.17 2.50 16.43
C ILE A 26 -31.46 1.61 15.41
N GLY A 27 -32.18 0.65 14.79
CA GLY A 27 -31.63 -0.19 13.72
C GLY A 27 -31.38 0.54 12.39
N LEU A 28 -32.13 1.62 12.11
CA LEU A 28 -31.89 2.47 10.93
C LEU A 28 -30.75 3.49 11.11
N LEU A 29 -30.29 3.75 12.33
CA LEU A 29 -29.26 4.76 12.60
C LEU A 29 -27.81 4.26 12.41
N PHE A 30 -27.61 2.97 12.12
CA PHE A 30 -26.30 2.37 11.90
C PHE A 30 -26.08 1.91 10.46
N LEU A 31 -26.90 2.39 9.51
CA LEU A 31 -26.72 2.12 8.08
C LEU A 31 -25.88 3.20 7.37
N GLU A 32 -25.04 3.94 8.09
CA GLU A 32 -23.93 4.66 7.46
C GLU A 32 -22.78 3.69 7.26
N GLY A 33 -22.98 2.76 6.33
CA GLY A 33 -21.91 1.94 5.78
C GLY A 33 -20.86 2.87 5.21
N GLY A 34 -19.79 3.08 5.98
CA GLY A 34 -18.60 3.76 5.53
C GLY A 34 -18.05 3.00 4.33
N MET A 35 -18.38 3.47 3.13
CA MET A 35 -17.66 3.08 1.93
C MET A 35 -16.23 3.59 2.12
N ALA A 36 -15.32 2.67 2.48
CA ALA A 36 -13.90 2.94 2.50
C ALA A 36 -13.54 3.49 1.12
N ARG A 37 -13.23 4.78 1.03
CA ARG A 37 -12.66 5.36 -0.18
C ARG A 37 -11.36 4.60 -0.42
N ALA A 38 -11.25 3.94 -1.57
CA ALA A 38 -9.96 3.45 -2.03
C ALA A 38 -9.06 4.67 -2.18
N GLU A 39 -8.11 4.82 -1.26
CA GLU A 39 -7.06 5.83 -1.36
C GLU A 39 -6.20 5.44 -2.56
N GLU A 40 -6.27 6.22 -3.63
CA GLU A 40 -5.49 5.99 -4.82
C GLU A 40 -4.00 6.18 -4.47
N ALA A 41 -3.17 5.20 -4.81
CA ALA A 41 -1.75 5.20 -4.45
C ALA A 41 -1.08 6.51 -4.92
N PRO A 42 -0.30 7.20 -4.07
CA PRO A 42 0.37 8.44 -4.45
C PRO A 42 1.24 8.24 -5.70
N ILE A 43 1.11 9.14 -6.67
CA ILE A 43 1.85 9.08 -7.93
C ILE A 43 2.95 10.14 -7.93
N LEU A 44 4.17 9.71 -8.27
CA LEU A 44 5.32 10.57 -8.53
C LEU A 44 5.58 10.63 -10.03
N GLU A 45 5.63 11.83 -10.59
CA GLU A 45 5.96 12.08 -12.00
C GLU A 45 7.12 13.06 -12.09
N ALA A 46 8.32 12.54 -12.36
CA ALA A 46 9.53 13.33 -12.37
C ALA A 46 10.63 12.68 -13.21
N ARG A 47 11.67 13.45 -13.52
CA ARG A 47 12.85 12.96 -14.22
C ARG A 47 13.74 12.14 -13.29
N VAL A 48 14.36 11.07 -13.80
CA VAL A 48 15.42 10.37 -13.07
C VAL A 48 16.62 11.30 -12.85
N SER A 49 17.02 11.47 -11.58
CA SER A 49 18.13 12.34 -11.19
C SER A 49 19.43 11.58 -10.93
N LYS A 50 19.34 10.38 -10.33
CA LYS A 50 20.50 9.52 -10.05
C LYS A 50 20.07 8.06 -10.02
N ILE A 51 20.98 7.18 -10.41
CA ILE A 51 20.81 5.73 -10.37
C ILE A 51 21.91 5.17 -9.46
N LEU A 52 21.54 4.33 -8.50
CA LEU A 52 22.46 3.86 -7.46
C LEU A 52 22.91 2.42 -7.73
N ASP A 53 21.96 1.54 -8.02
CA ASP A 53 22.20 0.11 -8.28
C ASP A 53 21.10 -0.43 -9.23
N GLY A 54 20.96 -1.75 -9.36
CA GLY A 54 20.04 -2.40 -10.28
C GLY A 54 18.54 -2.29 -9.93
N ASP A 55 18.18 -1.78 -8.75
CA ASP A 55 16.78 -1.60 -8.34
C ASP A 55 16.49 -0.28 -7.60
N THR A 56 17.51 0.55 -7.35
CA THR A 56 17.40 1.79 -6.58
C THR A 56 17.85 3.02 -7.38
N PHE A 57 17.02 4.06 -7.37
CA PHE A 57 17.29 5.34 -8.03
C PHE A 57 16.64 6.52 -7.30
N THR A 58 16.82 7.74 -7.78
CA THR A 58 16.14 8.95 -7.28
C THR A 58 15.49 9.72 -8.41
N LEU A 59 14.43 10.45 -8.08
CA LEU A 59 13.75 11.37 -8.98
C LEU A 59 14.14 12.82 -8.67
N SER A 60 14.04 13.72 -9.65
CA SER A 60 14.26 15.15 -9.46
C SER A 60 13.19 15.73 -8.54
N GLY A 61 13.62 16.49 -7.52
CA GLY A 61 12.70 17.08 -6.53
C GLY A 61 12.24 16.12 -5.43
N GLU A 62 12.58 14.83 -5.53
CA GLU A 62 12.31 13.85 -4.48
C GLU A 62 13.56 13.65 -3.60
N SER A 63 13.39 13.77 -2.29
CA SER A 63 14.45 13.60 -1.30
C SER A 63 14.73 12.13 -0.98
N ARG A 64 13.70 11.29 -1.10
CA ARG A 64 13.75 9.88 -0.78
C ARG A 64 14.23 9.08 -1.98
N ARG A 65 14.90 7.96 -1.71
CA ARG A 65 15.26 7.02 -2.77
C ARG A 65 14.05 6.19 -3.14
N ILE A 66 13.99 5.81 -4.41
CA ILE A 66 13.02 4.91 -4.98
C ILE A 66 13.63 3.51 -5.04
N ARG A 67 12.92 2.50 -4.53
CA ARG A 67 13.19 1.09 -4.76
C ARG A 67 12.09 0.52 -5.67
N VAL A 68 12.49 -0.17 -6.72
CA VAL A 68 11.56 -0.81 -7.65
C VAL A 68 10.83 -1.95 -6.94
N TRP A 69 9.49 -1.91 -6.97
CA TRP A 69 8.65 -2.93 -6.36
C TRP A 69 8.74 -4.27 -7.11
N GLY A 70 8.78 -5.36 -6.35
CA GLY A 70 8.78 -6.72 -6.91
C GLY A 70 10.05 -7.11 -7.65
N LEU A 71 11.12 -6.31 -7.55
CA LEU A 71 12.41 -6.56 -8.20
C LEU A 71 13.48 -6.88 -7.16
N ASP A 72 14.30 -7.90 -7.46
CA ASP A 72 15.54 -8.21 -6.75
C ASP A 72 16.70 -8.15 -7.75
N ALA A 73 17.59 -7.17 -7.56
CA ALA A 73 18.78 -6.99 -8.37
C ALA A 73 20.04 -7.12 -7.50
N PRO A 74 21.15 -7.66 -8.02
CA PRO A 74 22.40 -7.68 -7.29
C PRO A 74 22.86 -6.27 -6.94
N GLU A 75 23.23 -6.07 -5.67
CA GLU A 75 23.87 -4.84 -5.19
C GLU A 75 25.11 -4.51 -6.03
N TRP A 76 25.40 -3.23 -6.24
CA TRP A 76 26.43 -2.77 -7.19
C TRP A 76 27.83 -3.38 -6.96
N ASN A 77 28.16 -3.73 -5.72
CA ASN A 77 29.44 -4.30 -5.29
C ASN A 77 29.47 -5.84 -5.27
N HIS A 78 28.37 -6.50 -5.66
CA HIS A 78 28.28 -7.95 -5.76
C HIS A 78 28.44 -8.43 -7.21
N GLN A 79 28.65 -9.73 -7.40
CA GLN A 79 28.71 -10.33 -8.72
C GLN A 79 27.42 -10.05 -9.50
N GLY A 80 27.54 -9.51 -10.72
CA GLY A 80 26.41 -9.11 -11.55
C GLY A 80 25.86 -7.70 -11.28
N GLY A 81 26.24 -7.06 -10.17
CA GLY A 81 25.72 -5.73 -9.77
C GLY A 81 26.04 -4.62 -10.77
N SER A 82 27.26 -4.61 -11.31
CA SER A 82 27.65 -3.64 -12.36
C SER A 82 26.79 -3.77 -13.62
N THR A 83 26.48 -5.01 -14.04
CA THR A 83 25.64 -5.29 -15.21
C THR A 83 24.18 -4.89 -14.96
N ALA A 84 23.63 -5.21 -13.79
CA ALA A 84 22.28 -4.79 -13.39
C ALA A 84 22.15 -3.26 -13.33
N THR A 85 23.11 -2.60 -12.69
CA THR A 85 23.16 -1.12 -12.60
C THR A 85 23.26 -0.48 -13.98
N SER A 86 24.13 -1.00 -14.86
CA SER A 86 24.27 -0.50 -16.23
C SER A 86 23.01 -0.70 -17.06
N THR A 87 22.32 -1.82 -16.86
CA THR A 87 21.05 -2.12 -17.56
C THR A 87 19.95 -1.16 -17.13
N LEU A 88 19.80 -0.93 -15.82
CA LEU A 88 18.86 0.06 -15.32
C LEU A 88 19.23 1.45 -15.83
N HIS A 89 20.52 1.79 -15.84
CA HIS A 89 21.01 3.06 -16.36
C HIS A 89 20.62 3.29 -17.82
N SER A 90 20.88 2.33 -18.70
CA SER A 90 20.45 2.39 -20.10
C SER A 90 18.93 2.47 -20.25
N LEU A 91 18.18 1.84 -19.35
CA LEU A 91 16.73 1.80 -19.40
C LEU A 91 16.07 3.13 -19.01
N ILE A 92 16.55 3.81 -17.96
CA ILE A 92 15.81 4.92 -17.34
C ILE A 92 16.53 6.27 -17.34
N SER A 93 17.82 6.32 -17.66
CA SER A 93 18.62 7.56 -17.51
C SER A 93 18.02 8.74 -18.28
N GLY A 94 17.82 9.85 -17.57
CA GLY A 94 17.25 11.08 -18.10
C GLY A 94 15.77 11.02 -18.49
N LYS A 95 15.07 9.90 -18.29
CA LYS A 95 13.63 9.78 -18.63
C LYS A 95 12.75 10.36 -17.54
N HIS A 96 11.55 10.82 -17.91
CA HIS A 96 10.48 11.07 -16.96
C HIS A 96 9.74 9.75 -16.70
N LEU A 97 9.58 9.41 -15.44
CA LEU A 97 8.90 8.19 -15.01
C LEU A 97 7.61 8.54 -14.31
N ARG A 98 6.63 7.63 -14.41
CA ARG A 98 5.43 7.65 -13.59
C ARG A 98 5.50 6.51 -12.59
N CYS A 99 5.61 6.84 -11.31
CA CYS A 99 5.82 5.87 -10.24
C CYS A 99 4.67 5.91 -9.24
N ALA A 100 3.97 4.78 -9.07
CA ALA A 100 2.98 4.61 -8.01
C ALA A 100 3.68 4.14 -6.73
N VAL A 101 3.47 4.87 -5.63
CA VAL A 101 4.02 4.53 -4.31
C VAL A 101 3.16 3.46 -3.67
N LEU A 102 3.75 2.30 -3.41
CA LEU A 102 3.07 1.15 -2.84
C LEU A 102 3.37 0.98 -1.35
N ASP A 103 4.59 1.34 -0.94
CA ASP A 103 5.02 1.21 0.46
C ASP A 103 6.23 2.10 0.76
N VAL A 104 6.64 2.09 2.03
CA VAL A 104 7.89 2.64 2.53
C VAL A 104 8.66 1.53 3.23
N ASP A 105 9.86 1.21 2.74
CA ASP A 105 10.66 0.18 3.39
C ASP A 105 11.30 0.66 4.71
N ARG A 106 11.84 -0.30 5.47
CA ARG A 106 12.55 -0.05 6.75
C ARG A 106 13.74 0.90 6.67
N TYR A 107 14.26 1.20 5.48
CA TYR A 107 15.36 2.13 5.26
C TYR A 107 14.86 3.52 4.83
N GLY A 108 13.54 3.73 4.80
CA GLY A 108 12.93 4.98 4.40
C GLY A 108 12.88 5.18 2.87
N ARG A 109 13.13 4.14 2.07
CA ARG A 109 12.96 4.22 0.61
C ARG A 109 11.49 4.10 0.26
N LEU A 110 11.07 4.82 -0.77
CA LEU A 110 9.76 4.64 -1.37
C LEU A 110 9.81 3.37 -2.23
N VAL A 111 8.94 2.41 -1.95
CA VAL A 111 8.78 1.21 -2.76
C VAL A 111 7.71 1.50 -3.81
N THR A 112 8.08 1.46 -5.08
CA THR A 112 7.21 1.96 -6.15
C THR A 112 7.18 1.05 -7.36
N GLN A 113 6.02 0.95 -7.99
CA GLN A 113 5.92 0.45 -9.36
C GLN A 113 6.08 1.63 -10.34
N CYS A 114 7.07 1.56 -11.22
CA CYS A 114 7.40 2.66 -12.13
C CYS A 114 7.27 2.26 -13.60
N LEU A 115 6.64 3.14 -14.36
CA LEU A 115 6.44 3.00 -15.80
C LEU A 115 7.30 3.99 -16.57
N LEU A 116 7.83 3.52 -17.70
CA LEU A 116 8.47 4.33 -18.73
C LEU A 116 7.42 5.19 -19.47
N PRO A 117 7.85 6.24 -20.21
CA PRO A 117 6.93 7.09 -20.99
C PRO A 117 6.03 6.35 -21.99
N ASN A 118 6.45 5.16 -22.42
CA ASN A 118 5.68 4.31 -23.33
C ASN A 118 4.83 3.24 -22.62
N GLY A 119 4.67 3.35 -21.30
CA GLY A 119 3.85 2.45 -20.47
C GLY A 119 4.51 1.13 -20.08
N ARG A 120 5.76 0.87 -20.47
CA ARG A 120 6.49 -0.35 -20.07
C ARG A 120 6.90 -0.28 -18.60
N ASP A 121 6.72 -1.39 -17.88
CA ASP A 121 7.10 -1.53 -16.48
C ASP A 121 8.60 -1.77 -16.30
N ILE A 122 9.25 -1.00 -15.43
CA ILE A 122 10.70 -1.09 -15.23
C ILE A 122 11.13 -2.44 -14.67
N ALA A 123 10.42 -3.01 -13.70
CA ALA A 123 10.78 -4.30 -13.12
C ALA A 123 10.65 -5.40 -14.18
N ALA A 124 9.56 -5.40 -14.96
CA ALA A 124 9.37 -6.35 -16.06
C ALA A 124 10.53 -6.29 -17.06
N GLU A 125 11.00 -5.10 -17.42
CA GLU A 125 12.12 -4.93 -18.34
C GLU A 125 13.46 -5.39 -17.77
N MET A 126 13.70 -5.13 -16.48
CA MET A 126 14.89 -5.60 -15.78
C MET A 126 14.89 -7.13 -15.67
N ILE A 127 13.76 -7.76 -15.33
CA ILE A 127 13.60 -9.22 -15.30
C ILE A 127 13.84 -9.81 -16.69
N ARG A 128 13.21 -9.24 -17.74
CA ARG A 128 13.37 -9.71 -19.13
C ARG A 128 14.81 -9.62 -19.64
N SER A 129 15.61 -8.70 -19.11
CA SER A 129 17.03 -8.59 -19.46
C SER A 129 17.90 -9.70 -18.86
N GLY A 130 17.40 -10.42 -17.85
CA GLY A 130 18.15 -11.43 -17.10
C GLY A 130 19.16 -10.86 -16.10
N THR A 131 19.12 -9.55 -15.83
CA THR A 131 20.04 -8.87 -14.90
C THR A 131 19.46 -8.67 -13.50
N ALA A 132 18.17 -8.96 -13.34
CA ALA A 132 17.44 -8.97 -12.08
C ALA A 132 16.38 -10.09 -12.13
N THR A 133 15.87 -10.46 -10.96
CA THR A 133 14.86 -11.50 -10.80
C THR A 133 13.62 -10.93 -10.12
N GLU A 134 12.47 -11.58 -10.32
CA GLU A 134 11.27 -11.24 -9.58
C GLU A 134 11.42 -11.56 -8.10
N TYR A 135 11.10 -10.59 -7.24
CA TYR A 135 11.08 -10.81 -5.81
C TYR A 135 9.72 -11.33 -5.35
N CYS A 136 9.52 -12.64 -5.53
CA CYS A 136 8.24 -13.34 -5.33
C CYS A 136 7.54 -13.08 -3.99
N ARG A 137 8.31 -12.87 -2.91
CA ARG A 137 7.76 -12.55 -1.59
C ARG A 137 6.89 -11.29 -1.60
N TYR A 138 7.26 -10.29 -2.41
CA TYR A 138 6.56 -9.01 -2.47
C TYR A 138 5.69 -8.87 -3.71
N SER A 139 6.10 -9.44 -4.86
CA SER A 139 5.30 -9.37 -6.08
C SER A 139 4.12 -10.35 -6.10
N GLY A 140 4.18 -11.43 -5.32
CA GLY A 140 3.17 -12.49 -5.34
C GLY A 140 3.09 -13.22 -6.70
N GLY A 141 4.16 -13.21 -7.49
CA GLY A 141 4.18 -13.80 -8.83
C GLY A 141 3.59 -12.91 -9.93
N TYR A 142 3.46 -11.60 -9.67
CA TYR A 142 2.94 -10.63 -10.64
C TYR A 142 3.60 -10.69 -12.02
N TYR A 143 4.91 -10.96 -12.10
CA TYR A 143 5.63 -11.05 -13.38
C TYR A 143 5.69 -12.48 -13.95
N GLY A 144 5.18 -13.49 -13.23
CA GLY A 144 5.12 -14.88 -13.68
C GLY A 144 6.46 -15.58 -13.81
N THR A 145 7.48 -15.11 -13.09
CA THR A 145 8.86 -15.65 -13.12
C THR A 145 9.34 -16.24 -11.80
N CYS A 146 8.41 -16.36 -10.84
CA CYS A 146 8.48 -17.34 -9.76
C CYS A 146 8.26 -18.75 -10.35
#